data_AF-A0A3E1ECV0-F1
#
_entry.id   AF-A0A3E1ECV0-F1
#
_cell.length_a   1.000
_cell.length_b   1.000
_cell.length_c   1.000
_cell.angle_alpha   90.00
_cell.angle_beta   90.00
_cell.angle_gamma   90.00
#
_symmetry.space_group_name_H-M   'P 1'
#
loop_
_entity.id
_entity.type
_entity.pdbx_description
1 polymer ?
#
loop_
_entity_poly.entity_id
_entity_poly.type
_entity_poly.pdbx_seq_one_letter_code
_entity_poly.pdbx_strand_id
1 'polypeptide(L)'
;MTPPRRILAARGGALGDFILSFPSLAALRHTWPDAEIRLLASPAHAALASAWHLADSSRDPNSSTSSFLFSNALPPDPAWQSYIADCDLVVSWLPDHDLTFQQRCRSWGIRNFRQGPHSLTSDLPAWQQLAAALPDGLLATPFQRPHSPSSNTLAIHPGSGGRSKIWPLANWHHTILQLAASRRFSSFLIVTGECELDTPAADLANLLRSSGIDAATASNLALPALADRLSVCAAFAGHDSGVSHLAAATGLPCSLLFGPTNPAIWAPHNARTLVAPHTNLADLPTDAVISFIANTPTTSA
;
A
#
# COMPACT_ATOMS: atom_id res chain seq x y z
N MET A 1 -9.95 -28.36 6.60
CA MET A 1 -11.11 -27.47 6.91
C MET A 1 -12.08 -27.55 5.76
N THR A 2 -13.39 -27.48 6.01
CA THR A 2 -14.38 -27.22 4.95
C THR A 2 -14.11 -25.84 4.33
N PRO A 3 -14.18 -25.68 3.00
CA PRO A 3 -14.00 -24.39 2.36
C PRO A 3 -15.01 -23.36 2.92
N PRO A 4 -14.56 -22.17 3.35
CA PRO A 4 -15.47 -21.11 3.78
C PRO A 4 -16.25 -20.58 2.56
N ARG A 5 -17.53 -20.29 2.75
CA ARG A 5 -18.35 -19.57 1.77
C ARG A 5 -18.17 -18.07 1.91
N ARG A 6 -17.94 -17.58 3.14
CA ARG A 6 -17.80 -16.16 3.47
C ARG A 6 -16.62 -15.92 4.40
N ILE A 7 -15.75 -14.99 4.03
CA ILE A 7 -14.53 -14.66 4.76
C ILE A 7 -14.57 -13.17 5.08
N LEU A 8 -14.37 -12.80 6.35
CA LEU A 8 -14.15 -11.42 6.75
C LEU A 8 -12.66 -11.17 6.95
N ALA A 9 -12.08 -10.26 6.17
CA ALA A 9 -10.72 -9.77 6.35
C ALA A 9 -10.78 -8.34 6.91
N ALA A 10 -10.28 -8.12 8.12
CA ALA A 10 -10.34 -6.84 8.80
C ALA A 10 -8.96 -6.18 8.85
N ARG A 11 -8.81 -5.05 8.15
CA ARG A 11 -7.54 -4.31 8.05
C ARG A 11 -7.76 -2.80 8.06
N GLY A 12 -7.31 -2.17 9.14
CA GLY A 12 -7.18 -0.71 9.26
C GLY A 12 -5.77 -0.23 8.90
N GLY A 13 -5.44 1.00 9.28
CA GLY A 13 -4.13 1.61 9.06
C GLY A 13 -4.06 2.47 7.80
N ALA A 14 -2.85 2.89 7.43
CA ALA A 14 -2.59 3.69 6.24
C ALA A 14 -2.60 2.85 4.95
N LEU A 15 -2.39 3.48 3.78
CA LEU A 15 -2.37 2.79 2.50
C LEU A 15 -1.28 1.70 2.40
N GLY A 16 -0.06 1.98 2.86
CA GLY A 16 1.04 1.00 2.83
C GLY A 16 0.73 -0.22 3.70
N ASP A 17 0.24 0.04 4.91
CA ASP A 17 -0.27 -0.96 5.86
C ASP A 17 -1.33 -1.87 5.27
N PHE A 18 -2.25 -1.30 4.48
CA PHE A 18 -3.30 -2.05 3.80
C PHE A 18 -2.73 -2.92 2.67
N ILE A 19 -1.89 -2.36 1.80
CA ILE A 19 -1.29 -3.08 0.66
C ILE A 19 -0.39 -4.23 1.14
N LEU A 20 0.27 -4.09 2.28
CA LEU A 20 1.06 -5.19 2.89
C LEU A 20 0.21 -6.43 3.22
N SER A 21 -1.11 -6.31 3.31
CA SER A 21 -2.03 -7.44 3.47
C SER A 21 -2.42 -8.12 2.15
N PHE A 22 -2.08 -7.56 0.98
CA PHE A 22 -2.47 -8.10 -0.32
C PHE A 22 -1.98 -9.52 -0.59
N PRO A 23 -0.76 -9.91 -0.20
CA PRO A 23 -0.33 -11.32 -0.22
C PRO A 23 -1.32 -12.26 0.49
N SER A 24 -1.88 -11.83 1.63
CA SER A 24 -2.85 -12.62 2.39
C SER A 24 -4.22 -12.64 1.71
N LEU A 25 -4.71 -11.49 1.22
CA LEU A 25 -5.99 -11.43 0.50
C LEU A 25 -5.94 -12.25 -0.80
N ALA A 26 -4.83 -12.18 -1.53
CA ALA A 26 -4.63 -12.94 -2.75
C ALA A 26 -4.55 -14.45 -2.46
N ALA A 27 -3.90 -14.87 -1.38
CA ALA A 27 -3.86 -16.27 -0.96
C ALA A 27 -5.27 -16.80 -0.63
N LEU A 28 -6.08 -16.01 0.09
CA LEU A 28 -7.48 -16.34 0.38
C LEU A 28 -8.29 -16.48 -0.91
N ARG A 29 -8.22 -15.50 -1.82
CA ARG A 29 -8.93 -15.52 -3.11
C ARG A 29 -8.49 -16.68 -3.99
N HIS A 30 -7.19 -16.96 -4.07
CA HIS A 30 -6.66 -18.05 -4.89
C HIS A 30 -7.09 -19.42 -4.36
N THR A 31 -7.08 -19.61 -3.03
CA THR A 31 -7.43 -20.88 -2.41
C THR A 31 -8.95 -21.13 -2.45
N TRP A 32 -9.74 -20.08 -2.29
CA TRP A 32 -11.21 -20.14 -2.28
C TRP A 32 -11.81 -19.12 -3.26
N PRO A 33 -11.76 -19.40 -4.57
CA PRO A 33 -12.19 -18.46 -5.60
C PRO A 33 -13.68 -18.09 -5.50
N ASP A 34 -14.52 -19.04 -5.08
CA ASP A 34 -15.97 -18.87 -4.96
C ASP A 34 -16.41 -18.27 -3.61
N ALA A 35 -15.49 -18.08 -2.66
CA ALA A 35 -15.81 -17.48 -1.37
C ALA A 35 -16.03 -15.98 -1.52
N GLU A 36 -17.06 -15.45 -0.84
CA GLU A 36 -17.23 -14.01 -0.71
C GLU A 36 -16.20 -13.48 0.31
N ILE A 37 -15.27 -12.63 -0.14
CA ILE A 37 -14.30 -11.95 0.71
C ILE A 37 -14.83 -10.56 1.04
N ARG A 38 -15.21 -10.38 2.30
CA ARG A 38 -15.69 -9.15 2.91
C ARG A 38 -14.53 -8.40 3.56
N LEU A 39 -14.42 -7.10 3.33
CA LEU A 39 -13.40 -6.26 3.95
C LEU A 39 -13.97 -5.34 5.03
N LEU A 40 -13.29 -5.27 6.19
CA LEU A 40 -13.40 -4.12 7.08
C LEU A 40 -12.19 -3.21 6.85
N ALA A 41 -12.38 -2.17 6.03
CA ALA A 41 -11.35 -1.21 5.64
C ALA A 41 -11.98 0.14 5.26
N SER A 42 -11.19 1.20 5.15
CA SER A 42 -11.68 2.50 4.68
C SER A 42 -12.26 2.38 3.25
N PRO A 43 -13.19 3.26 2.84
CA PRO A 43 -13.79 3.21 1.51
C PRO A 43 -12.77 3.27 0.38
N ALA A 44 -11.70 4.06 0.53
CA ALA A 44 -10.62 4.16 -0.46
C ALA A 44 -9.86 2.83 -0.61
N HIS A 45 -9.50 2.19 0.51
CA HIS A 45 -8.82 0.90 0.51
C HIS A 45 -9.70 -0.21 -0.09
N ALA A 46 -10.97 -0.24 0.30
CA ALA A 46 -11.95 -1.18 -0.24
C ALA A 46 -12.12 -1.04 -1.76
N ALA A 47 -12.19 0.20 -2.27
CA ALA A 47 -12.29 0.46 -3.70
C ALA A 47 -11.10 -0.12 -4.49
N LEU A 48 -9.88 0.03 -3.95
CA LEU A 48 -8.68 -0.56 -4.55
C LEU A 48 -8.73 -2.10 -4.57
N ALA A 49 -9.03 -2.72 -3.41
CA ALA A 49 -9.10 -4.18 -3.33
C ALA A 49 -10.20 -4.77 -4.21
N SER A 50 -11.35 -4.10 -4.32
CA SER A 50 -12.45 -4.51 -5.20
C SER A 50 -12.06 -4.40 -6.68
N ALA A 51 -11.44 -3.29 -7.10
CA ALA A 51 -10.95 -3.10 -8.47
C ALA A 51 -9.91 -4.15 -8.90
N TRP A 52 -9.25 -4.79 -7.93
CA TRP A 52 -8.23 -5.82 -8.14
C TRP A 52 -8.74 -7.23 -7.80
N HIS A 53 -10.05 -7.40 -7.59
CA HIS A 53 -10.71 -8.67 -7.27
C HIS A 53 -10.16 -9.39 -6.02
N LEU A 54 -9.57 -8.64 -5.10
CA LEU A 54 -9.11 -9.15 -3.80
C LEU A 54 -10.24 -9.22 -2.76
N ALA A 55 -11.35 -8.51 -2.99
CA ALA A 55 -12.53 -8.51 -2.14
C ALA A 55 -13.80 -8.19 -2.94
N ASP A 56 -14.95 -8.63 -2.44
CA ASP A 56 -16.25 -8.51 -3.11
C ASP A 56 -17.14 -7.45 -2.48
N SER A 57 -17.05 -7.27 -1.16
CA SER A 57 -17.83 -6.27 -0.43
C SER A 57 -17.04 -5.71 0.75
N SER A 58 -17.49 -4.58 1.30
CA SER A 58 -16.79 -3.94 2.40
C SER A 58 -17.71 -3.14 3.31
N ARG A 59 -17.27 -2.93 4.55
CA ARG A 59 -17.79 -1.88 5.43
C ARG A 59 -16.65 -1.08 6.06
N ASP A 60 -16.91 0.21 6.31
CA ASP A 60 -15.94 1.08 6.97
C ASP A 60 -15.96 0.85 8.49
N PRO A 61 -14.85 0.37 9.10
CA PRO A 61 -14.77 0.18 10.54
C PRO A 61 -14.74 1.50 11.33
N ASN A 62 -14.54 2.64 10.67
CA ASN A 62 -14.54 3.98 11.28
C ASN A 62 -15.88 4.71 11.13
N SER A 63 -16.93 4.03 10.64
CA SER A 63 -18.28 4.61 10.60
C SER A 63 -18.82 4.88 12.01
N SER A 64 -19.77 5.81 12.12
CA SER A 64 -20.47 6.07 13.40
C SER A 64 -21.17 4.82 13.96
N THR A 65 -21.53 3.88 13.09
CA THR A 65 -22.26 2.64 13.44
C THR A 65 -21.36 1.47 13.85
N SER A 66 -20.03 1.58 13.75
CA SER A 66 -19.10 0.47 14.00
C SER A 66 -18.31 0.59 15.30
N SER A 67 -18.43 1.70 16.04
CA SER A 67 -17.68 1.94 17.28
C SER A 67 -17.87 0.85 18.34
N PHE A 68 -19.05 0.24 18.39
CA PHE A 68 -19.35 -0.87 19.30
C PHE A 68 -18.49 -2.12 19.04
N LEU A 69 -17.93 -2.30 17.83
CA LEU A 69 -17.08 -3.44 17.51
C LEU A 69 -15.84 -3.51 18.41
N PHE A 70 -15.37 -2.35 18.89
CA PHE A 70 -14.14 -2.19 19.66
C PHE A 70 -14.38 -1.70 21.09
N SER A 71 -15.65 -1.54 21.49
CA SER A 71 -16.01 -1.07 22.83
C SER A 71 -17.28 -1.75 23.32
N ASN A 72 -17.28 -2.14 24.59
CA ASN A 72 -18.46 -2.69 25.27
C ASN A 72 -19.45 -1.62 25.78
N ALA A 73 -19.16 -0.34 25.56
CA ALA A 73 -20.00 0.77 26.03
C ALA A 73 -21.33 0.89 25.27
N LEU A 74 -21.41 0.35 24.06
CA LEU A 74 -22.60 0.42 23.20
C LEU A 74 -23.14 -0.99 22.90
N PRO A 75 -24.47 -1.14 22.80
CA PRO A 75 -25.07 -2.39 22.35
C PRO A 75 -24.68 -2.65 20.87
N PRO A 76 -24.57 -3.94 20.47
CA PRO A 76 -24.35 -4.28 19.07
C PRO A 76 -25.43 -3.75 18.13
N ASP A 77 -25.02 -3.18 17.02
CA ASP A 77 -25.92 -2.91 15.90
C ASP A 77 -26.33 -4.24 15.23
N PRO A 78 -27.64 -4.55 15.09
CA PRO A 78 -28.10 -5.82 14.53
C PRO A 78 -27.64 -6.08 13.09
N ALA A 79 -27.51 -5.03 12.26
CA ALA A 79 -27.09 -5.17 10.87
C ALA A 79 -25.60 -5.49 10.75
N TRP A 80 -24.77 -5.01 11.68
CA TRP A 80 -23.37 -5.40 11.81
C TRP A 80 -23.19 -6.80 12.41
N GLN A 81 -23.96 -7.12 13.46
CA GLN A 81 -23.95 -8.46 14.03
C GLN A 81 -24.29 -9.51 12.96
N SER A 82 -25.38 -9.32 12.22
CA SER A 82 -25.78 -10.23 11.14
C SER A 82 -24.71 -10.34 10.04
N TYR A 83 -24.12 -9.21 9.63
CA TYR A 83 -23.08 -9.18 8.60
C TYR A 83 -21.82 -9.96 8.99
N ILE A 84 -21.40 -9.89 10.26
CA ILE A 84 -20.22 -10.61 10.75
C ILE A 84 -20.57 -12.07 11.05
N ALA A 85 -21.68 -12.34 11.74
CA ALA A 85 -22.13 -13.68 12.13
C ALA A 85 -22.29 -14.65 10.94
N ASP A 86 -22.57 -14.09 9.77
CA ASP A 86 -22.73 -14.78 8.50
C ASP A 86 -21.38 -15.18 7.83
N CYS A 87 -20.24 -14.94 8.48
CA CYS A 87 -18.92 -15.35 7.98
C CYS A 87 -18.49 -16.71 8.57
N ASP A 88 -17.82 -17.53 7.77
CA ASP A 88 -17.25 -18.82 8.20
C ASP A 88 -15.85 -18.68 8.80
N LEU A 89 -15.12 -17.65 8.34
CA LEU A 89 -13.75 -17.33 8.71
C LEU A 89 -13.62 -15.82 8.92
N VAL A 90 -12.96 -15.41 10.01
CA VAL A 90 -12.54 -14.03 10.25
C VAL A 90 -11.02 -14.00 10.39
N VAL A 91 -10.35 -13.19 9.58
CA VAL A 91 -8.92 -12.87 9.71
C VAL A 91 -8.82 -11.39 10.04
N SER A 92 -8.30 -11.06 11.23
CA SER A 92 -8.26 -9.68 11.72
C SER A 92 -6.83 -9.23 11.99
N TRP A 93 -6.44 -8.11 11.37
CA TRP A 93 -5.22 -7.36 11.69
C TRP A 93 -5.53 -6.01 12.32
N LEU A 94 -6.75 -5.85 12.84
CA LEU A 94 -7.10 -4.70 13.66
C LEU A 94 -6.46 -4.82 15.05
N PRO A 95 -6.02 -3.70 15.66
CA PRO A 95 -5.68 -3.67 17.07
C PRO A 95 -6.90 -4.11 17.90
N ASP A 96 -6.72 -5.12 18.73
CA ASP A 96 -7.78 -5.65 19.61
C ASP A 96 -7.18 -6.00 20.98
N HIS A 97 -6.60 -4.99 21.64
CA HIS A 97 -5.82 -5.16 22.88
C HIS A 97 -6.62 -5.84 23.99
N ASP A 98 -7.91 -5.49 24.11
CA ASP A 98 -8.81 -6.04 25.13
C ASP A 98 -9.61 -7.25 24.61
N LEU A 99 -9.26 -7.77 23.43
CA LEU A 99 -9.93 -8.90 22.76
C LEU A 99 -11.44 -8.68 22.53
N THR A 100 -11.90 -7.42 22.54
CA THR A 100 -13.32 -7.09 22.45
C THR A 100 -13.89 -7.51 21.11
N PHE A 101 -13.19 -7.23 20.01
CA PHE A 101 -13.67 -7.60 18.68
C PHE A 101 -13.69 -9.13 18.50
N GLN A 102 -12.64 -9.82 18.95
CA GLN A 102 -12.58 -11.28 18.93
C GLN A 102 -13.70 -11.92 19.76
N GLN A 103 -13.93 -11.45 20.98
CA GLN A 103 -14.98 -11.99 21.86
C GLN A 103 -16.38 -11.78 21.28
N ARG A 104 -16.63 -10.63 20.65
CA ARG A 104 -17.88 -10.37 19.94
C ARG A 104 -18.09 -11.31 18.76
N CYS A 105 -17.08 -11.48 17.91
CA CYS A 105 -17.17 -12.43 16.81
C CYS A 105 -17.51 -13.84 17.32
N ARG A 106 -16.86 -14.29 18.39
CA ARG A 106 -17.15 -15.60 19.01
C ARG A 106 -18.57 -15.69 19.58
N SER A 107 -19.08 -14.65 20.24
CA SER A 107 -20.45 -14.64 20.78
C SER A 107 -21.52 -14.62 19.68
N TRP A 108 -21.17 -14.17 18.48
CA TRP A 108 -22.01 -14.25 17.29
C TRP A 108 -21.85 -15.55 16.49
N GLY A 109 -21.12 -16.53 17.01
CA GLY A 109 -21.01 -17.87 16.43
C GLY A 109 -19.80 -18.10 15.53
N ILE A 110 -18.89 -17.13 15.39
CA ILE A 110 -17.65 -17.31 14.62
C ILE A 110 -16.73 -18.29 15.32
N ARG A 111 -16.55 -19.47 14.71
CA ARG A 111 -15.67 -20.53 15.20
C ARG A 111 -14.23 -20.37 14.72
N ASN A 112 -14.05 -19.90 13.48
CA ASN A 112 -12.73 -19.71 12.89
C ASN A 112 -12.35 -18.23 12.92
N PHE A 113 -11.89 -17.76 14.08
CA PHE A 113 -11.32 -16.42 14.20
C PHE A 113 -9.79 -16.52 14.27
N ARG A 114 -9.09 -15.79 13.39
CA ARG A 114 -7.64 -15.70 13.36
C ARG A 114 -7.21 -14.26 13.63
N GLN A 115 -6.54 -14.06 14.76
CA GLN A 115 -5.91 -12.79 15.09
C GLN A 115 -4.52 -12.74 14.45
N GLY A 116 -4.32 -11.80 13.53
CA GLY A 116 -3.01 -11.45 13.02
C GLY A 116 -2.30 -10.41 13.89
N PRO A 117 -1.00 -10.19 13.65
CA PRO A 117 -0.26 -9.16 14.33
C PRO A 117 -0.80 -7.77 13.92
N HIS A 118 -1.20 -6.96 14.89
CA HIS A 118 -1.52 -5.55 14.67
C HIS A 118 -0.28 -4.65 14.73
N SER A 119 0.81 -5.17 15.31
CA SER A 119 2.13 -4.53 15.39
C SER A 119 3.18 -5.50 14.88
N LEU A 120 4.03 -5.03 13.98
CA LEU A 120 5.05 -5.84 13.32
C LEU A 120 6.38 -5.65 14.04
N THR A 121 6.83 -6.68 14.75
CA THR A 121 7.97 -6.58 15.68
C THR A 121 9.10 -7.54 15.34
N SER A 122 8.90 -8.46 14.40
CA SER A 122 9.97 -9.36 13.94
C SER A 122 10.81 -8.72 12.83
N ASP A 123 11.97 -9.31 12.55
CA ASP A 123 12.83 -8.94 11.41
C ASP A 123 12.37 -9.50 10.06
N LEU A 124 11.28 -10.29 10.03
CA LEU A 124 10.71 -10.78 8.78
C LEU A 124 10.05 -9.65 7.98
N PRO A 125 9.99 -9.76 6.64
CA PRO A 125 9.17 -8.88 5.82
C PRO A 125 7.74 -8.74 6.37
N ALA A 126 7.24 -7.52 6.42
CA ALA A 126 5.95 -7.17 7.01
C ALA A 126 4.80 -8.03 6.47
N TRP A 127 4.79 -8.29 5.16
CA TRP A 127 3.77 -9.13 4.53
C TRP A 127 3.80 -10.59 5.01
N GLN A 128 4.98 -11.13 5.36
CA GLN A 128 5.11 -12.49 5.91
C GLN A 128 4.57 -12.56 7.33
N GLN A 129 4.85 -11.52 8.14
CA GLN A 129 4.29 -11.42 9.48
C GLN A 129 2.76 -11.37 9.44
N LEU A 130 2.18 -10.61 8.51
CA LEU A 130 0.72 -10.56 8.33
C LEU A 130 0.15 -11.91 7.86
N ALA A 131 0.86 -12.63 6.99
CA ALA A 131 0.45 -13.93 6.49
C ALA A 131 0.38 -15.02 7.58
N ALA A 132 1.03 -14.84 8.73
CA ALA A 132 0.91 -15.75 9.87
C ALA A 132 -0.52 -15.86 10.42
N ALA A 133 -1.41 -14.91 10.08
CA ALA A 133 -2.82 -14.96 10.44
C ALA A 133 -3.65 -15.90 9.53
N LEU A 134 -3.09 -16.37 8.42
CA LEU A 134 -3.81 -17.25 7.50
C LEU A 134 -4.03 -18.64 8.11
N PRO A 135 -5.10 -19.33 7.73
CA PRO A 135 -5.30 -20.74 8.09
C PRO A 135 -4.15 -21.64 7.64
N ASP A 136 -3.90 -22.71 8.41
CA ASP A 136 -2.82 -23.66 8.15
C ASP A 136 -2.90 -24.21 6.72
N GLY A 137 -1.76 -24.25 6.03
CA GLY A 137 -1.63 -24.73 4.66
C GLY A 137 -1.87 -23.67 3.57
N LEU A 138 -2.36 -22.47 3.91
CA LEU A 138 -2.40 -21.36 2.97
C LEU A 138 -1.04 -20.67 2.93
N LEU A 139 -0.47 -20.55 1.73
CA LEU A 139 0.81 -19.88 1.50
C LEU A 139 0.55 -18.55 0.80
N ALA A 140 0.90 -17.46 1.47
CA ALA A 140 0.97 -16.16 0.83
C ALA A 140 2.30 -16.01 0.09
N THR A 141 2.25 -15.40 -1.09
CA THR A 141 3.42 -14.97 -1.85
C THR A 141 3.36 -13.47 -2.04
N PRO A 142 4.52 -12.80 -2.24
CA PRO A 142 4.50 -11.36 -2.55
C PRO A 142 3.55 -11.04 -3.70
N PHE A 143 2.78 -9.97 -3.55
CA PHE A 143 1.73 -9.60 -4.48
C PHE A 143 2.22 -8.54 -5.45
N GLN A 144 2.01 -8.77 -6.74
CA GLN A 144 2.12 -7.77 -7.79
C GLN A 144 1.21 -8.14 -8.95
N ARG A 145 0.66 -7.14 -9.63
CA ARG A 145 -0.05 -7.34 -10.89
C ARG A 145 0.96 -7.53 -12.03
N PRO A 146 0.57 -8.22 -13.12
CA PRO A 146 1.35 -8.19 -14.36
C PRO A 146 1.54 -6.74 -14.81
N HIS A 147 2.76 -6.41 -15.21
CA HIS A 147 3.13 -5.08 -15.66
C HIS A 147 3.69 -5.13 -17.08
N SER A 148 3.10 -4.33 -17.96
CA SER A 148 3.54 -4.15 -19.34
C SER A 148 3.51 -2.64 -19.61
N PRO A 149 4.65 -1.95 -19.49
CA PRO A 149 4.68 -0.50 -19.62
C PRO A 149 4.27 -0.09 -21.03
N SER A 150 3.43 0.93 -21.15
CA SER A 150 3.02 1.52 -22.43
C SER A 150 3.57 2.93 -22.66
N SER A 151 4.38 3.44 -21.72
CA SER A 151 5.08 4.72 -21.83
C SER A 151 6.48 4.63 -21.22
N ASN A 152 7.43 5.46 -21.69
CA ASN A 152 8.74 5.64 -21.05
C ASN A 152 8.71 6.73 -19.96
N THR A 153 7.63 6.72 -19.15
CA THR A 153 7.41 7.70 -18.08
C THR A 153 8.02 7.20 -16.77
N LEU A 154 8.74 8.05 -16.04
CA LEU A 154 9.10 7.81 -14.63
C LEU A 154 8.05 8.45 -13.71
N ALA A 155 7.34 7.62 -12.95
CA ALA A 155 6.47 8.12 -11.89
C ALA A 155 7.29 8.46 -10.63
N ILE A 156 7.01 9.60 -10.01
CA ILE A 156 7.72 10.10 -8.84
C ILE A 156 6.73 10.53 -7.78
N HIS A 157 6.88 10.01 -6.57
CA HIS A 157 6.17 10.52 -5.41
C HIS A 157 7.15 11.15 -4.41
N PRO A 158 7.23 12.49 -4.34
CA PRO A 158 8.16 13.19 -3.46
C PRO A 158 7.68 13.27 -1.99
N GLY A 159 6.51 12.70 -1.67
CA GLY A 159 5.92 12.72 -0.34
C GLY A 159 6.16 11.46 0.48
N SER A 160 5.78 11.53 1.75
CA SER A 160 5.61 10.40 2.68
C SER A 160 4.83 10.85 3.92
N GLY A 161 4.19 9.93 4.63
CA GLY A 161 3.39 10.23 5.83
C GLY A 161 4.20 10.75 7.03
N GLY A 162 5.54 10.71 6.99
CA GLY A 162 6.41 11.24 8.04
C GLY A 162 7.46 12.19 7.47
N ARG A 163 7.65 13.38 8.09
CA ARG A 163 8.59 14.40 7.60
C ARG A 163 10.05 13.91 7.52
N SER A 164 10.46 13.04 8.44
CA SER A 164 11.79 12.40 8.42
C SER A 164 12.00 11.41 7.26
N LYS A 165 10.92 11.05 6.56
CA LYS A 165 10.91 10.18 5.37
C LYS A 165 10.79 10.98 4.06
N ILE A 166 10.95 12.31 4.11
CA ILE A 166 10.90 13.17 2.93
C ILE A 166 12.30 13.68 2.59
N TRP A 167 12.77 13.35 1.39
CA TRP A 167 14.00 13.93 0.85
C TRP A 167 13.76 15.36 0.35
N PRO A 168 14.72 16.30 0.49
CA PRO A 168 14.50 17.70 0.12
C PRO A 168 14.00 17.88 -1.32
N LEU A 169 12.95 18.68 -1.50
CA LEU A 169 12.30 18.89 -2.79
C LEU A 169 13.27 19.42 -3.87
N ALA A 170 14.22 20.28 -3.48
CA ALA A 170 15.25 20.78 -4.39
C ALA A 170 16.11 19.66 -4.98
N ASN A 171 16.37 18.60 -4.19
CA ASN A 171 17.13 17.44 -4.66
C ASN A 171 16.29 16.60 -5.64
N TRP A 172 14.99 16.46 -5.40
CA TRP A 172 14.07 15.84 -6.37
C TRP A 172 14.05 16.61 -7.68
N HIS A 173 13.88 17.94 -7.63
CA HIS A 173 13.90 18.78 -8.81
C HIS A 173 15.21 18.61 -9.61
N HIS A 174 16.36 18.71 -8.94
CA HIS A 174 17.66 18.52 -9.59
C HIS A 174 17.81 17.11 -10.20
N THR A 175 17.41 16.08 -9.45
CA THR A 175 17.46 14.68 -9.92
C THR A 175 16.66 14.49 -11.19
N ILE A 176 15.45 15.05 -11.26
CA ILE A 176 14.58 14.93 -12.43
C ILE A 176 15.20 15.63 -13.65
N LEU A 177 15.78 16.83 -13.47
CA LEU A 177 16.49 17.52 -14.56
C LEU A 177 17.65 16.68 -15.12
N GLN A 178 18.45 16.05 -14.26
CA GLN A 178 19.56 15.19 -14.68
C GLN A 178 19.07 13.92 -15.38
N LEU A 179 18.03 13.27 -14.86
CA LEU A 179 17.42 12.09 -15.49
C LEU A 179 16.82 12.44 -16.85
N ALA A 180 16.17 13.59 -16.99
CA ALA A 180 15.64 14.06 -18.26
C ALA A 180 16.75 14.34 -19.28
N ALA A 181 17.84 14.99 -18.86
CA ALA A 181 19.00 15.26 -19.71
C ALA A 181 19.68 13.97 -20.22
N SER A 182 19.68 12.91 -19.41
CA SER A 182 20.20 11.59 -19.80
C SER A 182 19.35 10.87 -20.86
N ARG A 183 18.13 11.36 -21.14
CA ARG A 183 17.11 10.74 -22.00
C ARG A 183 16.73 9.31 -21.60
N ARG A 184 17.01 8.91 -20.36
CA ARG A 184 16.60 7.63 -19.79
C ARG A 184 15.08 7.47 -19.75
N PHE A 185 14.38 8.56 -19.45
CA PHE A 185 12.93 8.67 -19.42
C PHE A 185 12.50 9.84 -20.31
N SER A 186 11.40 9.67 -21.05
CA SER A 186 10.89 10.71 -21.97
C SER A 186 9.99 11.72 -21.27
N SER A 187 9.37 11.33 -20.16
CA SER A 187 8.34 12.08 -19.46
C SER A 187 8.32 11.70 -17.98
N PHE A 188 7.70 12.55 -17.16
CA PHE A 188 7.62 12.36 -15.71
C PHE A 188 6.18 12.50 -15.21
N LEU A 189 5.78 11.65 -14.28
CA LEU A 189 4.49 11.75 -13.60
C LEU A 189 4.72 12.06 -12.13
N ILE A 190 4.38 13.26 -11.69
CA ILE A 190 4.47 13.64 -10.28
C ILE A 190 3.18 13.25 -9.56
N VAL A 191 3.30 12.38 -8.57
CA VAL A 191 2.19 11.86 -7.78
C VAL A 191 2.14 12.58 -6.44
N THR A 192 1.00 13.17 -6.12
CA THR A 192 0.76 13.89 -4.85
C THR A 192 -0.58 13.47 -4.24
N GLY A 193 -0.63 13.40 -2.92
CA GLY A 193 -1.85 13.16 -2.15
C GLY A 193 -2.27 14.39 -1.35
N GLU A 194 -3.26 14.21 -0.47
CA GLU A 194 -3.79 15.26 0.40
C GLU A 194 -2.70 15.96 1.23
N CYS A 195 -1.70 15.20 1.72
CA CYS A 195 -0.61 15.72 2.53
C CYS A 195 0.30 16.71 1.77
N GLU A 196 0.35 16.64 0.44
CA GLU A 196 1.22 17.47 -0.36
C GLU A 196 0.53 18.71 -0.94
N LEU A 197 -0.81 18.81 -0.88
CA LEU A 197 -1.59 19.87 -1.55
C LEU A 197 -1.16 21.29 -1.14
N ASP A 198 -0.85 21.49 0.14
CA ASP A 198 -0.42 22.78 0.69
C ASP A 198 1.11 22.89 0.81
N THR A 199 1.85 22.04 0.09
CA THR A 199 3.32 22.03 0.11
C THR A 199 3.89 22.40 -1.26
N PRO A 200 5.15 22.88 -1.33
CA PRO A 200 5.80 23.14 -2.61
C PRO A 200 5.89 21.92 -3.54
N ALA A 201 5.71 20.69 -3.02
CA ALA A 201 5.71 19.48 -3.83
C ALA A 201 4.51 19.40 -4.80
N ALA A 202 3.37 20.03 -4.48
CA ALA A 202 2.22 20.10 -5.37
C ALA A 202 2.53 20.79 -6.71
N ASP A 203 3.46 21.77 -6.68
CA ASP A 203 3.86 22.55 -7.85
C ASP A 203 5.08 21.99 -8.59
N LEU A 204 5.65 20.88 -8.14
CA LEU A 204 6.87 20.34 -8.75
C LEU A 204 6.72 20.09 -10.26
N ALA A 205 5.56 19.57 -10.72
CA ALA A 205 5.33 19.36 -12.14
C ALA A 205 5.26 20.69 -12.94
N ASN A 206 4.70 21.76 -12.36
CA ASN A 206 4.69 23.10 -12.96
C ASN A 206 6.12 23.62 -13.15
N LEU A 207 6.96 23.47 -12.11
CA LEU A 207 8.36 23.89 -12.12
C LEU A 207 9.21 23.11 -13.15
N LEU A 208 8.92 21.83 -13.33
CA LEU A 208 9.58 21.01 -14.35
C LEU A 208 9.18 21.45 -15.76
N ARG A 209 7.89 21.73 -15.99
CA ARG A 209 7.40 22.24 -17.28
C ARG A 209 8.01 23.59 -17.64
N SER A 210 8.17 24.51 -16.68
CA SER A 210 8.84 25.80 -16.94
C SER A 210 10.32 25.64 -17.29
N SER A 211 10.93 24.49 -16.93
CA SER A 211 12.28 24.09 -17.31
C SER A 211 12.34 23.28 -18.63
N GLY A 212 11.23 23.16 -19.36
CA GLY A 212 11.15 22.44 -20.63
C GLY A 212 11.04 20.91 -20.51
N ILE A 213 10.75 20.39 -19.32
CA ILE A 213 10.57 18.95 -19.09
C ILE A 213 9.10 18.56 -19.27
N ASP A 214 8.84 17.48 -20.01
CA ASP A 214 7.51 16.88 -20.10
C ASP A 214 7.13 16.23 -18.77
N ALA A 215 6.29 16.91 -18.00
CA ALA A 215 5.84 16.47 -16.70
C ALA A 215 4.32 16.63 -16.56
N ALA A 216 3.66 15.59 -16.06
CA ALA A 216 2.25 15.58 -15.70
C ALA A 216 2.07 15.42 -14.19
N THR A 217 0.87 15.76 -13.68
CA THR A 217 0.52 15.58 -12.26
C THR A 217 -0.60 14.55 -12.13
N ALA A 218 -0.47 13.65 -11.14
CA ALA A 218 -1.55 12.85 -10.59
C ALA A 218 -1.76 13.28 -9.14
N SER A 219 -2.69 14.21 -8.91
CA SER A 219 -2.96 14.79 -7.59
C SER A 219 -4.28 14.30 -7.03
N ASN A 220 -4.26 13.78 -5.80
CA ASN A 220 -5.43 13.34 -5.04
C ASN A 220 -6.40 12.44 -5.82
N LEU A 221 -5.87 11.53 -6.65
CA LEU A 221 -6.67 10.57 -7.39
C LEU A 221 -7.19 9.47 -6.45
N ALA A 222 -8.41 8.98 -6.73
CA ALA A 222 -8.89 7.75 -6.14
C ALA A 222 -7.88 6.61 -6.40
N LEU A 223 -7.66 5.73 -5.41
CA LEU A 223 -6.60 4.72 -5.47
C LEU A 223 -6.65 3.81 -6.70
N PRO A 224 -7.81 3.33 -7.19
CA PRO A 224 -7.87 2.59 -8.46
C PRO A 224 -7.38 3.41 -9.65
N ALA A 225 -7.78 4.69 -9.75
CA ALA A 225 -7.34 5.56 -10.84
C ALA A 225 -5.84 5.87 -10.74
N LEU A 226 -5.30 6.04 -9.53
CA LEU A 226 -3.86 6.19 -9.33
C LEU A 226 -3.11 4.92 -9.75
N ALA A 227 -3.61 3.74 -9.38
CA ALA A 227 -3.05 2.46 -9.80
C ALA A 227 -2.99 2.34 -11.34
N ASP A 228 -4.07 2.70 -12.04
CA ASP A 228 -4.13 2.67 -13.50
C ASP A 228 -3.08 3.60 -14.11
N ARG A 229 -2.93 4.81 -13.57
CA ARG A 229 -1.90 5.77 -14.02
C ARG A 229 -0.49 5.28 -13.77
N LEU A 230 -0.24 4.60 -12.66
CA LEU A 230 1.05 4.00 -12.35
C LEU A 230 1.35 2.83 -13.30
N SER A 231 0.36 1.97 -13.56
CA SER A 231 0.53 0.70 -14.30
C SER A 231 1.11 0.85 -15.72
N VAL A 232 0.99 2.04 -16.32
CA VAL A 232 1.49 2.37 -17.67
C VAL A 232 2.87 3.04 -17.69
N CYS A 233 3.41 3.43 -16.53
CA CYS A 233 4.74 4.02 -16.42
C CYS A 233 5.84 2.96 -16.50
N ALA A 234 7.04 3.35 -16.91
CA ALA A 234 8.17 2.42 -17.05
C ALA A 234 8.81 2.05 -15.72
N ALA A 235 8.80 2.97 -14.76
CA ALA A 235 9.40 2.82 -13.44
C ALA A 235 8.77 3.79 -12.44
N PHE A 236 9.06 3.57 -11.16
CA PHE A 236 8.67 4.46 -10.08
C PHE A 236 9.86 4.81 -9.18
N ALA A 237 9.93 6.07 -8.73
CA ALA A 237 10.85 6.52 -7.69
C ALA A 237 10.09 7.22 -6.55
N GLY A 238 10.50 6.99 -5.32
CA GLY A 238 9.84 7.61 -4.17
C GLY A 238 10.52 7.23 -2.86
N HIS A 239 9.77 7.31 -1.77
CA HIS A 239 10.24 7.01 -0.41
C HIS A 239 9.56 5.76 0.16
N ASP A 240 9.83 5.45 1.43
CA ASP A 240 8.97 4.58 2.22
C ASP A 240 7.59 5.24 2.46
N SER A 241 6.62 4.95 1.59
CA SER A 241 5.26 5.50 1.63
C SER A 241 4.21 4.54 1.04
N GLY A 242 2.93 4.77 1.34
CA GLY A 242 1.84 3.97 0.79
C GLY A 242 1.72 4.01 -0.73
N VAL A 243 2.04 5.15 -1.36
CA VAL A 243 2.07 5.27 -2.83
C VAL A 243 3.16 4.39 -3.43
N SER A 244 4.31 4.25 -2.76
CA SER A 244 5.39 3.36 -3.20
C SER A 244 4.96 1.89 -3.14
N HIS A 245 4.23 1.49 -2.10
CA HIS A 245 3.61 0.16 -2.03
C HIS A 245 2.59 -0.05 -3.16
N LEU A 246 1.79 0.97 -3.49
CA LEU A 246 0.83 0.89 -4.59
C LEU A 246 1.53 0.71 -5.94
N ALA A 247 2.55 1.52 -6.21
CA ALA A 247 3.35 1.39 -7.42
C ALA A 247 3.96 -0.01 -7.55
N ALA A 248 4.61 -0.49 -6.49
CA ALA A 248 5.16 -1.84 -6.46
C ALA A 248 4.10 -2.93 -6.72
N ALA A 249 2.91 -2.79 -6.11
CA ALA A 249 1.82 -3.75 -6.28
C ALA A 249 1.21 -3.75 -7.69
N THR A 250 1.37 -2.66 -8.46
CA THR A 250 1.04 -2.65 -9.91
C THR A 250 2.07 -3.39 -10.78
N GLY A 251 3.17 -3.88 -10.18
CA GLY A 251 4.26 -4.57 -10.87
C GLY A 251 5.36 -3.64 -11.40
N LEU A 252 5.28 -2.34 -11.11
CA LEU A 252 6.31 -1.39 -11.53
C LEU A 252 7.66 -1.70 -10.85
N PRO A 253 8.76 -1.63 -11.59
CA PRO A 253 10.09 -1.55 -10.99
C PRO A 253 10.21 -0.27 -10.16
N CYS A 254 10.50 -0.42 -8.86
CA CYS A 254 10.57 0.70 -7.92
C CYS A 254 12.01 0.94 -7.44
N SER A 255 12.41 2.20 -7.36
CA SER A 255 13.62 2.67 -6.68
C SER A 255 13.23 3.56 -5.51
N LEU A 256 13.37 3.04 -4.29
CA LEU A 256 12.85 3.66 -3.08
C LEU A 256 13.97 4.15 -2.15
N LEU A 257 13.83 5.39 -1.68
CA LEU A 257 14.72 5.98 -0.70
C LEU A 257 14.21 5.69 0.71
N PHE A 258 15.06 5.11 1.56
CA PHE A 258 14.75 4.74 2.93
C PHE A 258 15.55 5.58 3.94
N GLY A 259 14.89 6.02 4.99
CA GLY A 259 15.52 6.77 6.11
C GLY A 259 15.43 5.97 7.42
N PRO A 260 14.49 6.30 8.33
CA PRO A 260 14.39 5.72 9.67
C PRO A 260 13.85 4.30 9.75
N THR A 261 13.26 3.78 8.66
CA THR A 261 12.64 2.45 8.65
C THR A 261 13.55 1.42 8.00
N ASN A 262 13.47 0.18 8.48
CA ASN A 262 14.24 -0.93 7.94
C ASN A 262 13.61 -1.46 6.63
N PRO A 263 14.27 -1.33 5.47
CA PRO A 263 13.75 -1.83 4.20
C PRO A 263 13.57 -3.36 4.18
N ALA A 264 14.31 -4.13 4.97
CA ALA A 264 14.13 -5.59 5.03
C ALA A 264 12.73 -5.98 5.53
N ILE A 265 12.11 -5.12 6.34
CA ILE A 265 10.76 -5.31 6.87
C ILE A 265 9.73 -4.66 5.94
N TRP A 266 9.98 -3.41 5.52
CA TRP A 266 8.95 -2.56 4.92
C TRP A 266 9.01 -2.45 3.41
N ALA A 267 10.13 -2.74 2.75
CA ALA A 267 10.22 -2.56 1.30
C ALA A 267 9.33 -3.58 0.55
N PRO A 268 8.64 -3.17 -0.52
CA PRO A 268 8.04 -4.11 -1.46
C PRO A 268 9.11 -5.04 -2.07
N HIS A 269 8.75 -6.29 -2.35
CA HIS A 269 9.70 -7.32 -2.80
C HIS A 269 10.34 -7.01 -4.16
N ASN A 270 9.65 -6.28 -5.02
CA ASN A 270 10.11 -5.84 -6.34
C ASN A 270 10.75 -4.44 -6.34
N ALA A 271 10.99 -3.87 -5.15
CA ALA A 271 11.65 -2.59 -5.01
C ALA A 271 13.15 -2.76 -4.75
N ARG A 272 13.95 -1.92 -5.41
CA ARG A 272 15.32 -1.62 -5.00
C ARG A 272 15.27 -0.53 -3.94
N THR A 273 16.18 -0.59 -2.97
CA THR A 273 16.22 0.40 -1.88
C THR A 273 17.59 1.06 -1.78
N LEU A 274 17.60 2.37 -1.58
CA LEU A 274 18.77 3.14 -1.19
C LEU A 274 18.56 3.70 0.22
N VAL A 275 19.37 3.25 1.17
CA VAL A 275 19.24 3.61 2.59
C VAL A 275 20.13 4.81 2.89
N ALA A 276 19.54 5.81 3.54
CA ALA A 276 20.23 7.02 3.91
C ALA A 276 21.25 6.80 5.04
N PRO A 277 22.43 7.45 4.97
CA PRO A 277 23.34 7.55 6.10
C PRO A 277 22.61 8.11 7.34
N HIS A 278 22.95 7.58 8.51
CA HIS A 278 22.37 8.00 9.80
C HIS A 278 20.83 8.01 9.83
N THR A 279 20.18 7.27 8.93
CA THR A 279 18.73 7.26 8.72
C THR A 279 18.10 8.60 8.29
N ASN A 280 18.92 9.60 7.95
CA ASN A 280 18.46 10.92 7.54
C ASN A 280 18.52 11.05 6.02
N LEU A 281 17.37 11.07 5.35
CA LEU A 281 17.32 11.18 3.89
C LEU A 281 18.08 12.39 3.35
N ALA A 282 18.12 13.52 4.07
CA ALA A 282 18.85 14.70 3.63
C ALA A 282 20.36 14.45 3.43
N ASP A 283 20.92 13.41 4.07
CA ASP A 283 22.33 13.02 3.97
C ASP A 283 22.62 12.17 2.71
N LEU A 284 21.60 11.77 1.94
CA LEU A 284 21.80 11.05 0.68
C LEU A 284 22.43 11.98 -0.38
N PRO A 285 23.61 11.63 -0.93
CA PRO A 285 24.20 12.40 -2.03
C PRO A 285 23.32 12.34 -3.27
N THR A 286 23.00 13.50 -3.85
CA THR A 286 22.11 13.59 -5.01
C THR A 286 22.61 12.78 -6.21
N ASP A 287 23.92 12.74 -6.47
CA ASP A 287 24.51 11.95 -7.55
C ASP A 287 24.30 10.44 -7.35
N ALA A 288 24.36 9.96 -6.10
CA ALA A 288 24.08 8.57 -5.78
C ALA A 288 22.60 8.24 -6.03
N VAL A 289 21.68 9.16 -5.71
CA VAL A 289 20.25 9.00 -6.00
C VAL A 289 19.96 9.01 -7.50
N ILE A 290 20.57 9.92 -8.26
CA ILE A 290 20.45 9.98 -9.73
C ILE A 290 20.90 8.65 -10.34
N SER A 291 22.11 8.20 -10.00
CA SER A 291 22.65 6.93 -10.51
C SER A 291 21.77 5.75 -10.10
N PHE A 292 21.29 5.73 -8.86
CA PHE A 292 20.42 4.68 -8.36
C PHE A 292 19.10 4.59 -9.15
N ILE A 293 18.44 5.72 -9.42
CA ILE A 293 17.19 5.79 -10.18
C ILE A 293 17.42 5.53 -11.67
N ALA A 294 18.49 6.06 -12.27
CA ALA A 294 18.81 5.82 -13.68
C ALA A 294 18.97 4.32 -14.00
N ASN A 295 19.54 3.58 -13.03
CA ASN A 295 19.73 2.12 -13.10
C ASN A 295 18.50 1.31 -12.67
N THR A 296 17.32 1.93 -12.53
CA THR A 296 16.08 1.17 -12.29
C THR A 296 15.83 0.26 -13.51
N PRO A 297 15.64 -1.05 -13.30
CA PRO A 297 15.25 -1.95 -14.38
C PRO A 297 13.98 -1.43 -15.03
N THR A 298 13.91 -1.47 -16.35
CA THR A 298 12.64 -1.30 -17.06
C THR A 298 12.33 -2.60 -17.74
N THR A 299 11.10 -3.09 -17.55
CA THR A 299 10.55 -4.18 -18.34
C THR A 299 10.66 -3.79 -19.80
N SER A 300 11.52 -4.49 -20.54
CA SER A 300 11.57 -4.35 -22.00
C SER A 300 10.20 -4.73 -22.54
N ALA A 301 9.57 -3.85 -23.31
CA ALA A 301 8.37 -4.17 -24.06
C ALA A 301 8.64 -5.32 -25.05
#